data_AF-A0A0C2TFD9-F1
#
_entry.id   AF-A0A0C2TFD9-F1
#
_cell.length_a   1.000
_cell.length_b   1.000
_cell.length_c   1.000
_cell.angle_alpha   90.00
_cell.angle_beta   90.00
_cell.angle_gamma   90.00
#
_symmetry.space_group_name_H-M   'P 1'
#
loop_
_entity.id
_entity.type
_entity.pdbx_description
1 polymer ?
#
loop_
_entity_poly.entity_id
_entity_poly.type
_entity_poly.pdbx_seq_one_letter_code
_entity_poly.pdbx_strand_id
1 'polypeptide(L)'
;MWAEKLVTLSPVWSMQSISNLDIKRAQNAELIKELRDWYANLNASIQNFPALIKPWISLACVSIMQPYADMSEGKRLCWKICLFNAAIYGFWKIRKLQPFMMRSFTHNPLSGLSYTMLTSVFSHKSFLHLLFNCLALESFGSAAYHYLVKEENKATPPILEASASHHFLAFFVSAGLFSSLVSHVVTAKFRFPKLVAELASPAALPRKTDTWAQAVSATVASSKTAAIKEAASAIRPSLGASGAIYACVTVTALAFPESQVALFIPPTYPIPIQWGVGGLMMLDMIGIVRGWRMFDHWAHLGGATFGILYYNYGPAFWHWSRRSLQTDNKKAKS
;
A
#
# COMPACT_ATOMS: atom_id res chain seq x y z
N MET A 1 28.10 10.17 -4.26
CA MET A 1 27.96 9.59 -2.91
C MET A 1 28.36 8.12 -2.82
N TRP A 2 27.58 7.13 -3.30
CA TRP A 2 27.95 5.70 -3.11
C TRP A 2 29.09 5.20 -4.02
N ALA A 3 29.07 5.56 -5.30
CA ALA A 3 30.16 5.22 -6.22
C ALA A 3 31.49 5.86 -5.77
N GLU A 4 31.45 7.12 -5.35
CA GLU A 4 32.60 7.81 -4.73
C GLU A 4 33.08 7.10 -3.46
N LYS A 5 32.15 6.71 -2.56
CA LYS A 5 32.49 5.98 -1.34
C LYS A 5 33.19 4.65 -1.65
N LEU A 6 32.75 3.92 -2.68
CA LEU A 6 33.44 2.70 -3.13
C LEU A 6 34.88 2.99 -3.57
N VAL A 7 35.10 4.03 -4.37
CA VAL A 7 36.44 4.46 -4.79
C VAL A 7 37.33 4.81 -3.59
N THR A 8 36.78 5.47 -2.56
CA THR A 8 37.55 5.79 -1.34
C THR A 8 37.88 4.55 -0.50
N LEU A 9 37.09 3.48 -0.58
CA LEU A 9 37.31 2.24 0.18
C LEU A 9 38.39 1.36 -0.45
N SER A 10 38.52 1.36 -1.77
CA SER A 10 39.56 0.61 -2.46
C SER A 10 39.91 1.21 -3.83
N PRO A 11 41.21 1.37 -4.15
CA PRO A 11 41.67 1.80 -5.48
C PRO A 11 41.27 0.86 -6.63
N VAL A 12 40.86 -0.37 -6.34
CA VAL A 12 40.39 -1.30 -7.39
C VAL A 12 39.16 -0.74 -8.10
N TRP A 13 38.30 0.02 -7.40
CA TRP A 13 37.09 0.62 -7.96
C TRP A 13 37.36 1.78 -8.91
N SER A 14 38.57 2.36 -8.94
CA SER A 14 38.96 3.30 -10.00
C SER A 14 39.44 2.61 -11.27
N MET A 15 39.68 1.29 -11.22
CA MET A 15 40.17 0.48 -12.35
C MET A 15 39.07 -0.39 -12.99
N GLN A 16 37.88 -0.47 -12.39
CA GLN A 16 36.75 -1.25 -12.90
C GLN A 16 35.45 -0.45 -12.90
N SER A 17 34.52 -0.79 -13.79
CA SER A 17 33.19 -0.16 -13.81
C SER A 17 32.36 -0.61 -12.60
N ILE A 18 31.89 0.36 -11.81
CA ILE A 18 30.97 0.11 -10.68
C ILE A 18 29.59 -0.23 -11.24
N SER A 19 28.98 -1.32 -10.75
CA SER A 19 27.60 -1.71 -11.08
C SER A 19 26.62 -1.42 -9.92
N ASN A 20 25.31 -1.47 -10.21
CA ASN A 20 24.27 -1.39 -9.18
C ASN A 20 24.38 -2.53 -8.16
N LEU A 21 24.86 -3.71 -8.58
CA LEU A 21 25.06 -4.85 -7.69
C LEU A 21 26.18 -4.59 -6.67
N ASP A 22 27.26 -3.94 -7.09
CA ASP A 22 28.39 -3.60 -6.21
C ASP A 22 27.96 -2.62 -5.13
N ILE A 23 27.19 -1.60 -5.52
CA ILE A 23 26.63 -0.61 -4.58
C ILE A 23 25.71 -1.31 -3.57
N LYS A 24 24.83 -2.21 -4.02
CA LYS A 24 23.92 -2.96 -3.12
C LYS A 24 24.67 -3.88 -2.15
N ARG A 25 25.73 -4.55 -2.61
CA ARG A 25 26.58 -5.37 -1.74
C ARG A 25 27.24 -4.53 -0.65
N ALA A 26 27.77 -3.38 -1.01
CA ALA A 26 28.40 -2.46 -0.05
C ALA A 26 27.40 -1.92 0.97
N GLN A 27 26.19 -1.54 0.53
CA GLN A 27 25.12 -1.12 1.43
C GLN A 27 24.69 -2.21 2.41
N ASN A 28 24.53 -3.45 1.94
CA ASN A 28 24.18 -4.56 2.82
C ASN A 28 25.29 -4.85 3.84
N ALA A 29 26.56 -4.78 3.43
CA ALA A 29 27.69 -4.95 4.34
C ALA A 29 27.72 -3.85 5.42
N GLU A 30 27.49 -2.59 5.04
CA GLU A 30 27.42 -1.47 5.99
C GLU A 30 26.23 -1.63 6.96
N LEU A 31 25.04 -1.99 6.47
CA LEU A 31 23.88 -2.25 7.32
C LEU A 31 24.15 -3.36 8.36
N ILE A 32 24.75 -4.47 7.93
CA ILE A 32 25.09 -5.58 8.84
C ILE A 32 26.08 -5.12 9.92
N LYS A 33 27.06 -4.28 9.53
CA LYS A 33 28.01 -3.69 10.46
C LYS A 33 27.31 -2.78 11.46
N GLU A 34 26.46 -1.86 11.00
CA GLU A 34 25.70 -0.95 11.88
C GLU A 34 24.82 -1.72 12.88
N LEU A 35 24.14 -2.78 12.44
CA LEU A 35 23.31 -3.61 13.32
C LEU A 35 24.16 -4.35 14.36
N ARG A 36 25.35 -4.85 13.97
CA ARG A 36 26.29 -5.48 14.89
C ARG A 36 26.80 -4.48 15.94
N ASP A 37 27.17 -3.27 15.50
CA ASP A 37 27.66 -2.21 16.38
C ASP A 37 26.56 -1.76 17.36
N TRP A 38 25.32 -1.61 16.87
CA TRP A 38 24.17 -1.33 17.72
C TRP A 38 23.93 -2.44 18.75
N TYR A 39 23.99 -3.71 18.33
CA TYR A 39 23.82 -4.84 19.24
C TYR A 39 24.92 -4.89 20.29
N ALA A 40 26.18 -4.61 19.91
CA ALA A 40 27.29 -4.52 20.85
C ALA A 40 27.08 -3.41 21.88
N ASN A 41 26.63 -2.22 21.44
CA ASN A 41 26.33 -1.09 22.32
C ASN A 41 25.16 -1.40 23.27
N LEU A 42 24.09 -2.02 22.78
CA LEU A 42 22.98 -2.47 23.62
C LEU A 42 23.48 -3.48 24.67
N ASN A 43 24.25 -4.48 24.24
CA ASN A 43 24.80 -5.49 25.13
C ASN A 43 25.71 -4.87 26.21
N ALA A 44 26.41 -3.79 25.89
CA ALA A 44 27.17 -3.00 26.87
C ALA A 44 26.26 -2.22 27.84
N SER A 45 25.19 -1.59 27.36
CA SER A 45 24.23 -0.86 28.20
C SER A 45 23.47 -1.75 29.19
N ILE A 46 23.18 -3.00 28.81
CA ILE A 46 22.44 -3.94 29.67
C ILE A 46 23.35 -4.78 30.59
N GLN A 47 24.66 -4.51 30.65
CA GLN A 47 25.57 -5.29 31.51
C GLN A 47 25.17 -5.25 32.99
N ASN A 48 24.60 -4.12 33.44
CA ASN A 48 24.18 -3.90 34.83
C ASN A 48 22.75 -4.40 35.12
N PHE A 49 22.06 -4.99 34.13
CA PHE A 49 20.72 -5.51 34.34
C PHE A 49 20.78 -6.85 35.10
N PRO A 50 19.69 -7.23 35.81
CA PRO A 50 19.63 -8.52 36.48
C PRO A 50 19.96 -9.68 35.54
N ALA A 51 20.79 -10.62 35.99
CA ALA A 51 21.25 -11.78 35.20
C ALA A 51 20.08 -12.61 34.63
N LEU A 52 18.91 -12.57 35.28
CA LEU A 52 17.70 -13.24 34.83
C LEU A 52 17.09 -12.60 33.56
N ILE A 53 17.21 -11.27 33.38
CA ILE A 53 16.52 -10.52 32.32
C ILE A 53 17.41 -10.32 31.10
N LYS A 54 18.73 -10.15 31.31
CA LYS A 54 19.71 -9.88 30.26
C LYS A 54 19.62 -10.84 29.06
N PRO A 55 19.57 -12.18 29.23
CA PRO A 55 19.48 -13.11 28.10
C PRO A 55 18.20 -12.92 27.27
N TRP A 56 17.08 -12.58 27.90
CA TRP A 56 15.81 -12.37 27.21
C TRP A 56 15.81 -11.09 26.38
N ILE A 57 16.45 -10.02 26.86
CA ILE A 57 16.64 -8.79 26.07
C ILE A 57 17.51 -9.08 24.84
N SER A 58 18.66 -9.74 25.05
CA SER A 58 19.54 -10.11 23.94
C SER A 58 18.83 -11.02 22.93
N LEU A 59 18.09 -12.02 23.40
CA LEU A 59 17.32 -12.92 22.54
C LEU A 59 16.24 -12.16 21.75
N ALA A 60 15.48 -11.28 22.40
CA ALA A 60 14.46 -10.47 21.73
C ALA A 60 15.08 -9.58 20.64
N CYS A 61 16.22 -8.94 20.92
CA CYS A 61 16.92 -8.13 19.95
C CYS A 61 17.44 -8.95 18.77
N VAL A 62 18.13 -10.07 19.01
CA VAL A 62 18.62 -10.94 17.93
C VAL A 62 17.48 -11.49 17.09
N SER A 63 16.36 -11.87 17.73
CA SER A 63 15.16 -12.39 17.04
C SER A 63 14.52 -11.39 16.07
N ILE A 64 14.83 -10.10 16.20
CA ILE A 64 14.34 -9.05 15.30
C ILE A 64 15.45 -8.62 14.33
N MET A 65 16.65 -8.38 14.85
CA MET A 65 17.77 -7.83 14.08
C MET A 65 18.30 -8.79 13.04
N GLN A 66 18.40 -10.08 13.37
CA GLN A 66 18.94 -11.08 12.46
C GLN A 66 18.02 -11.25 11.23
N PRO A 67 16.71 -11.51 11.38
CA PRO A 67 15.81 -11.51 10.23
C PRO A 67 15.81 -10.20 9.44
N TYR A 68 15.92 -9.05 10.12
CA TYR A 68 15.97 -7.76 9.45
C TYR A 68 17.23 -7.56 8.60
N ALA A 69 18.39 -8.01 9.09
CA ALA A 69 19.65 -7.99 8.35
C ALA A 69 19.58 -8.90 7.11
N ASP A 70 19.02 -10.10 7.28
CA ASP A 70 18.99 -11.15 6.25
C ASP A 70 17.92 -10.92 5.17
N MET A 71 16.92 -10.07 5.46
CA MET A 71 15.87 -9.72 4.49
C MET A 71 16.38 -8.94 3.27
N SER A 72 15.70 -9.10 2.14
CA SER A 72 15.95 -8.25 0.97
C SER A 72 15.56 -6.79 1.24
N GLU A 73 16.17 -5.85 0.49
CA GLU A 73 15.85 -4.42 0.59
C GLU A 73 14.35 -4.14 0.37
N GLY A 74 13.74 -4.84 -0.61
CA GLY A 74 12.31 -4.73 -0.88
C GLY A 74 11.43 -5.16 0.30
N LYS A 75 11.79 -6.26 0.99
CA LYS A 75 11.07 -6.67 2.21
C LYS A 75 11.22 -5.66 3.33
N ARG A 76 12.44 -5.15 3.57
CA ARG A 76 12.68 -4.08 4.56
C ARG A 76 11.85 -2.83 4.27
N LEU A 77 11.71 -2.44 3.00
CA LEU A 77 10.88 -1.31 2.60
C LEU A 77 9.39 -1.56 2.87
N CYS A 78 8.88 -2.75 2.55
CA CYS A 78 7.51 -3.13 2.88
C CYS A 78 7.24 -3.08 4.38
N TRP A 79 8.20 -3.54 5.21
CA TRP A 79 8.12 -3.43 6.67
C TRP A 79 8.09 -1.99 7.15
N LYS A 80 8.86 -1.09 6.55
CA LYS A 80 8.83 0.35 6.87
C LYS A 80 7.45 0.96 6.58
N ILE A 81 6.84 0.63 5.43
CA ILE A 81 5.47 1.06 5.09
C ILE A 81 4.46 0.48 6.09
N CYS A 82 4.61 -0.80 6.46
CA CYS A 82 3.76 -1.44 7.45
C CYS A 82 3.86 -0.81 8.84
N LEU A 83 5.08 -0.47 9.28
CA LEU A 83 5.31 0.23 10.54
C LEU A 83 4.66 1.62 10.53
N PHE A 84 4.77 2.35 9.41
CA PHE A 84 4.10 3.63 9.24
C PHE A 84 2.56 3.50 9.29
N ASN A 85 2.00 2.51 8.61
CA ASN A 85 0.56 2.21 8.67
C ASN A 85 0.11 1.79 10.08
N ALA A 86 0.94 1.04 10.80
CA ALA A 86 0.69 0.64 12.18
C ALA A 86 0.69 1.85 13.13
N ALA A 87 1.59 2.81 12.93
CA ALA A 87 1.59 4.07 13.68
C ALA A 87 0.30 4.88 13.43
N ILE A 88 -0.11 5.01 12.16
CA ILE A 88 -1.39 5.65 11.79
C ILE A 88 -2.57 4.92 12.43
N TYR A 89 -2.58 3.59 12.40
CA TYR A 89 -3.58 2.78 13.08
C TYR A 89 -3.57 2.99 14.61
N GLY A 90 -2.41 3.22 15.21
CA GLY A 90 -2.27 3.63 16.61
C GLY A 90 -2.96 4.96 16.90
N PHE A 91 -2.81 5.96 16.03
CA PHE A 91 -3.50 7.25 16.18
C PHE A 91 -5.03 7.11 16.13
N TRP A 92 -5.58 6.16 15.38
CA TRP A 92 -7.02 5.83 15.40
C TRP A 92 -7.52 5.35 16.77
N LYS A 93 -6.64 4.84 17.65
CA LYS A 93 -7.00 4.39 19.00
C LYS A 93 -7.08 5.52 20.02
N ILE A 94 -6.55 6.69 19.68
CA ILE A 94 -6.62 7.88 20.54
C ILE A 94 -7.94 8.58 20.27
N ARG A 95 -8.91 8.46 21.21
CA ARG A 95 -10.27 9.03 21.07
C ARG A 95 -10.27 10.52 20.70
N LYS A 96 -9.35 11.30 21.25
CA LYS A 96 -9.21 12.73 20.96
C LYS A 96 -8.80 13.02 19.51
N LEU A 97 -8.08 12.12 18.85
CA LEU A 97 -7.64 12.28 17.46
C LEU A 97 -8.67 11.79 16.44
N GLN A 98 -9.69 11.01 16.85
CA GLN A 98 -10.65 10.40 15.92
C GLN A 98 -11.32 11.38 14.95
N PRO A 99 -11.76 12.60 15.35
CA PRO A 99 -12.34 13.56 14.40
C PRO A 99 -11.34 13.99 13.31
N PHE A 100 -10.08 14.20 13.69
CA PHE A 100 -9.01 14.50 12.75
C PHE A 100 -8.72 13.31 11.83
N MET A 101 -8.65 12.09 12.39
CA MET A 101 -8.44 10.88 11.59
C MET A 101 -9.57 10.64 10.59
N MET A 102 -10.84 10.83 10.99
CA MET A 102 -11.98 10.74 10.09
C MET A 102 -11.91 11.77 8.96
N ARG A 103 -11.54 13.02 9.26
CA ARG A 103 -11.45 14.08 8.25
C ARG A 103 -10.27 13.91 7.30
N SER A 104 -9.11 13.52 7.82
CA SER A 104 -7.83 13.62 7.11
C SER A 104 -7.29 12.28 6.65
N PHE A 105 -7.73 11.15 7.20
CA PHE A 105 -7.23 9.79 6.89
C PHE A 105 -8.33 8.85 6.38
N THR A 106 -9.47 9.40 5.97
CA THR A 106 -10.48 8.69 5.20
C THR A 106 -10.85 9.54 3.99
N HIS A 107 -11.05 8.89 2.84
CA HIS A 107 -11.44 9.60 1.63
C HIS A 107 -12.96 9.59 1.48
N ASN A 108 -13.57 10.77 1.58
CA ASN A 108 -14.97 10.97 1.22
C ASN A 108 -15.03 11.74 -0.11
N PRO A 109 -15.58 11.15 -1.18
CA PRO A 109 -15.67 11.80 -2.49
C PRO A 109 -16.41 13.14 -2.49
N LEU A 110 -17.31 13.36 -1.52
CA LEU A 110 -18.11 14.59 -1.40
C LEU A 110 -17.44 15.66 -0.52
N SER A 111 -16.27 15.38 0.09
CA SER A 111 -15.62 16.33 1.01
C SER A 111 -14.90 17.49 0.32
N GLY A 112 -14.60 17.37 -0.98
CA GLY A 112 -13.73 18.31 -1.71
C GLY A 112 -12.24 18.24 -1.33
N LEU A 113 -11.85 17.37 -0.40
CA LEU A 113 -10.47 17.28 0.09
C LEU A 113 -9.66 16.28 -0.74
N SER A 114 -8.98 16.75 -1.79
CA SER A 114 -8.20 15.89 -2.70
C SER A 114 -7.03 15.18 -2.02
N TYR A 115 -6.36 15.81 -1.04
CA TYR A 115 -5.23 15.20 -0.32
C TYR A 115 -5.63 13.92 0.42
N THR A 116 -6.93 13.75 0.76
CA THR A 116 -7.41 12.55 1.44
C THR A 116 -7.32 11.30 0.56
N MET A 117 -7.20 11.45 -0.76
CA MET A 117 -6.92 10.32 -1.66
C MET A 117 -5.55 9.71 -1.40
N LEU A 118 -4.58 10.50 -0.91
CA LEU A 118 -3.24 10.03 -0.54
C LEU A 118 -3.21 9.46 0.88
N THR A 119 -3.66 10.24 1.85
CA THR A 119 -3.56 9.87 3.27
C THR A 119 -4.41 8.65 3.62
N SER A 120 -5.54 8.44 2.92
CA SER A 120 -6.38 7.25 3.09
C SER A 120 -5.67 5.95 2.67
N VAL A 121 -4.68 6.00 1.76
CA VAL A 121 -3.87 4.83 1.35
C VAL A 121 -3.12 4.23 2.55
N PHE A 122 -2.74 5.06 3.53
CA PHE A 122 -1.97 4.64 4.69
C PHE A 122 -2.85 4.35 5.93
N SER A 123 -4.18 4.40 5.80
CA SER A 123 -5.13 4.32 6.90
C SER A 123 -5.90 2.99 6.92
N HIS A 124 -6.20 2.44 8.09
CA HIS A 124 -6.84 1.12 8.24
C HIS A 124 -7.95 1.11 9.30
N LYS A 125 -9.12 0.56 8.95
CA LYS A 125 -10.32 0.53 9.82
C LYS A 125 -10.25 -0.45 10.98
N SER A 126 -9.52 -1.55 10.82
CA SER A 126 -9.46 -2.63 11.79
C SER A 126 -8.08 -3.30 11.79
N PHE A 127 -7.77 -3.99 12.88
CA PHE A 127 -6.50 -4.71 13.02
C PHE A 127 -6.34 -5.78 11.94
N LEU A 128 -7.37 -6.60 11.70
CA LEU A 128 -7.33 -7.62 10.64
C LEU A 128 -7.13 -7.01 9.26
N HIS A 129 -7.74 -5.84 8.99
CA HIS A 129 -7.52 -5.14 7.72
C HIS A 129 -6.06 -4.72 7.57
N LEU A 130 -5.45 -4.13 8.61
CA LEU A 130 -4.03 -3.79 8.62
C LEU A 130 -3.13 -5.02 8.47
N LEU A 131 -3.41 -6.08 9.22
CA LEU A 131 -2.64 -7.32 9.21
C LEU A 131 -2.59 -7.94 7.82
N PHE A 132 -3.75 -8.15 7.17
CA PHE A 132 -3.80 -8.73 5.84
C PHE A 132 -3.19 -7.82 4.76
N ASN A 133 -3.34 -6.50 4.87
CA ASN A 133 -2.63 -5.57 3.98
C ASN A 133 -1.11 -5.69 4.17
N CYS A 134 -0.63 -5.84 5.40
CA CYS A 134 0.80 -5.98 5.65
C CYS A 134 1.39 -7.30 5.18
N LEU A 135 0.68 -8.41 5.36
CA LEU A 135 1.08 -9.71 4.83
C LEU A 135 1.11 -9.68 3.29
N ALA A 136 0.08 -9.10 2.65
CA ALA A 136 0.04 -8.97 1.21
C ALA A 136 1.12 -8.02 0.67
N LEU A 137 1.39 -6.92 1.36
CA LEU A 137 2.44 -5.98 0.99
C LEU A 137 3.84 -6.59 1.13
N GLU A 138 4.11 -7.32 2.21
CA GLU A 138 5.40 -8.01 2.39
C GLU A 138 5.64 -9.06 1.30
N SER A 139 4.63 -9.87 0.99
CA SER A 139 4.71 -10.87 -0.08
C SER A 139 4.80 -10.23 -1.47
N PHE A 140 3.73 -9.57 -1.92
CA PHE A 140 3.62 -9.09 -3.30
C PHE A 140 4.37 -7.77 -3.55
N GLY A 141 4.50 -6.92 -2.53
CA GLY A 141 5.30 -5.69 -2.63
C GLY A 141 6.78 -6.00 -2.79
N SER A 142 7.32 -6.98 -2.07
CA SER A 142 8.73 -7.38 -2.25
C SER A 142 8.98 -8.02 -3.62
N ALA A 143 8.04 -8.80 -4.14
CA ALA A 143 8.11 -9.36 -5.48
C ALA A 143 8.02 -8.27 -6.57
N ALA A 144 7.09 -7.32 -6.44
CA ALA A 144 7.01 -6.16 -7.33
C ALA A 144 8.28 -5.31 -7.27
N TYR A 145 8.84 -5.06 -6.08
CA TYR A 145 10.14 -4.40 -5.92
C TYR A 145 11.25 -5.13 -6.70
N HIS A 146 11.30 -6.46 -6.59
CA HIS A 146 12.28 -7.28 -7.30
C HIS A 146 12.12 -7.16 -8.83
N TYR A 147 10.89 -7.15 -9.33
CA TYR A 147 10.62 -6.84 -10.74
C TYR A 147 11.17 -5.47 -11.15
N LEU A 148 10.89 -4.42 -10.37
CA LEU A 148 11.37 -3.07 -10.69
C LEU A 148 12.90 -2.99 -10.74
N VAL A 149 13.60 -3.66 -9.81
CA VAL A 149 15.07 -3.78 -9.84
C VAL A 149 15.55 -4.48 -11.11
N LYS A 150 14.88 -5.56 -11.52
CA LYS A 150 15.23 -6.30 -12.74
C LYS A 150 15.08 -5.42 -13.98
N GLU A 151 13.98 -4.69 -14.10
CA GLU A 151 13.78 -3.74 -15.20
C GLU A 151 14.75 -2.56 -15.14
N GLU A 152 15.19 -2.18 -13.95
CA GLU A 152 16.15 -1.11 -13.81
C GLU A 152 17.52 -1.47 -14.38
N ASN A 153 17.98 -2.68 -14.09
CA ASN A 153 19.26 -3.21 -14.56
C ASN A 153 19.31 -3.44 -16.08
N LYS A 154 18.18 -3.34 -16.80
CA LYS A 154 18.12 -3.41 -18.26
C LYS A 154 18.38 -2.06 -18.95
N ALA A 155 18.51 -0.96 -18.21
CA ALA A 155 18.67 0.36 -18.80
C ALA A 155 19.96 0.47 -19.63
N THR A 156 19.82 0.99 -20.86
CA THR A 156 20.93 1.30 -21.76
C THR A 156 20.93 2.80 -22.11
N PRO A 157 22.01 3.56 -21.83
CA PRO A 157 23.19 3.15 -21.08
C PRO A 157 22.87 2.85 -19.60
N PRO A 158 23.71 2.07 -18.90
CA PRO A 158 23.52 1.79 -17.48
C PRO A 158 23.41 3.07 -16.64
N ILE A 159 22.38 3.14 -15.80
CA ILE A 159 22.17 4.25 -14.87
C ILE A 159 22.44 3.72 -13.47
N LEU A 160 23.38 4.34 -12.76
CA LEU A 160 23.66 3.97 -11.37
C LEU A 160 22.50 4.37 -10.46
N GLU A 161 21.96 3.42 -9.71
CA GLU A 161 20.97 3.63 -8.67
C GLU A 161 21.38 2.88 -7.42
N ALA A 162 21.53 3.65 -6.34
CA ALA A 162 21.90 3.10 -5.05
C ALA A 162 20.76 2.29 -4.42
N SER A 163 19.49 2.56 -4.77
CA SER A 163 18.34 1.90 -4.15
C SER A 163 17.08 2.12 -4.98
N ALA A 164 16.45 1.02 -5.43
CA ALA A 164 15.16 1.05 -6.13
C ALA A 164 13.97 1.36 -5.19
N SER A 165 14.24 1.71 -3.93
CA SER A 165 13.20 2.09 -2.97
C SER A 165 12.41 3.31 -3.44
N HIS A 166 13.06 4.25 -4.11
CA HIS A 166 12.39 5.44 -4.65
C HIS A 166 11.43 5.09 -5.78
N HIS A 167 11.86 4.21 -6.70
CA HIS A 167 11.01 3.71 -7.77
C HIS A 167 9.79 2.98 -7.20
N PHE A 168 10.00 2.07 -6.24
CA PHE A 168 8.90 1.35 -5.61
C PHE A 168 7.95 2.26 -4.83
N LEU A 169 8.46 3.24 -4.07
CA LEU A 169 7.61 4.19 -3.35
C LEU A 169 6.79 5.06 -4.30
N ALA A 170 7.39 5.53 -5.41
CA ALA A 170 6.69 6.27 -6.44
C ALA A 170 5.59 5.40 -7.07
N PHE A 171 5.91 4.17 -7.46
CA PHE A 171 4.93 3.19 -7.93
C PHE A 171 3.78 2.98 -6.94
N PHE A 172 4.10 2.71 -5.68
CA PHE A 172 3.13 2.40 -4.62
C PHE A 172 2.19 3.58 -4.35
N VAL A 173 2.73 4.79 -4.24
CA VAL A 173 1.95 6.01 -4.02
C VAL A 173 1.08 6.33 -5.24
N SER A 174 1.64 6.27 -6.45
CA SER A 174 0.89 6.50 -7.69
C SER A 174 -0.24 5.48 -7.86
N ALA A 175 0.02 4.20 -7.56
CA ALA A 175 -0.98 3.14 -7.60
C ALA A 175 -2.12 3.41 -6.61
N GLY A 176 -1.78 3.76 -5.37
CA GLY A 176 -2.76 4.13 -4.33
C GLY A 176 -3.61 5.33 -4.74
N LEU A 177 -2.98 6.40 -5.24
CA LEU A 177 -3.67 7.60 -5.73
C LEU A 177 -4.59 7.29 -6.91
N PHE A 178 -4.12 6.53 -7.90
CA PHE A 178 -4.91 6.16 -9.06
C PHE A 178 -6.13 5.30 -8.65
N SER A 179 -5.91 4.32 -7.78
CA SER A 179 -6.97 3.51 -7.18
C SER A 179 -8.02 4.37 -6.46
N SER A 180 -7.57 5.28 -5.59
CA SER A 180 -8.45 6.22 -4.88
C SER A 180 -9.24 7.10 -5.85
N LEU A 181 -8.60 7.57 -6.93
CA LEU A 181 -9.25 8.36 -7.97
C LEU A 181 -10.33 7.56 -8.71
N VAL A 182 -10.07 6.30 -9.07
CA VAL A 182 -11.08 5.45 -9.71
C VAL A 182 -12.30 5.28 -8.80
N SER A 183 -12.09 4.92 -7.53
CA SER A 183 -13.19 4.80 -6.56
C SER A 183 -13.94 6.13 -6.35
N HIS A 184 -13.21 7.24 -6.29
CA HIS A 184 -13.76 8.59 -6.19
C HIS A 184 -14.68 8.91 -7.38
N VAL A 185 -14.18 8.75 -8.61
CA VAL A 185 -14.93 9.04 -9.83
C VAL A 185 -16.16 8.16 -9.93
N VAL A 186 -16.03 6.86 -9.65
CA VAL A 186 -17.17 5.94 -9.67
C VAL A 186 -18.24 6.37 -8.68
N THR A 187 -17.82 6.70 -7.46
CA THR A 187 -18.75 7.08 -6.40
C THR A 187 -19.42 8.43 -6.70
N ALA A 188 -18.64 9.44 -7.10
CA ALA A 188 -19.14 10.79 -7.38
C ALA A 188 -20.02 10.86 -8.63
N LYS A 189 -19.63 10.18 -9.73
CA LYS A 189 -20.35 10.28 -11.02
C LYS A 189 -21.47 9.27 -11.20
N PHE A 190 -21.39 8.09 -10.58
CA PHE A 190 -22.36 7.02 -10.83
C PHE A 190 -23.17 6.66 -9.60
N ARG A 191 -22.54 6.46 -8.44
CA ARG A 191 -23.27 6.03 -7.23
C ARG A 191 -24.09 7.17 -6.63
N PHE A 192 -23.50 8.37 -6.50
CA PHE A 192 -24.16 9.49 -5.87
C PHE A 192 -25.43 9.95 -6.62
N PRO A 193 -25.43 10.15 -7.96
CA PRO A 193 -26.65 10.52 -8.68
C PRO A 193 -27.74 9.44 -8.61
N LYS A 194 -27.37 8.15 -8.65
CA LYS A 194 -28.32 7.05 -8.48
C LYS A 194 -28.99 7.09 -7.11
N LEU A 195 -28.21 7.30 -6.04
CA LEU A 195 -28.73 7.45 -4.69
C LEU A 195 -29.67 8.65 -4.57
N VAL A 196 -29.32 9.79 -5.17
CA VAL A 196 -30.18 10.98 -5.20
C VAL A 196 -31.48 10.70 -5.94
N ALA A 197 -31.43 10.02 -7.09
CA ALA A 197 -32.61 9.63 -7.85
C ALA A 197 -33.51 8.64 -7.09
N GLU A 198 -32.93 7.66 -6.39
CA GLU A 198 -33.66 6.72 -5.53
C GLU A 198 -34.36 7.44 -4.38
N LEU A 199 -33.68 8.39 -3.72
CA LEU A 199 -34.26 9.19 -2.64
C LEU A 199 -35.33 10.18 -3.13
N ALA A 200 -35.20 10.68 -4.36
CA ALA A 200 -36.17 11.56 -4.99
C ALA A 200 -37.36 10.80 -5.59
N SER A 201 -37.29 9.47 -5.68
CA SER A 201 -38.34 8.67 -6.30
C SER A 201 -39.61 8.65 -5.43
N PRO A 202 -40.81 8.73 -6.02
CA PRO A 202 -42.08 8.80 -5.28
C PRO A 202 -42.39 7.56 -4.42
N ALA A 203 -41.70 6.44 -4.63
CA ALA A 203 -41.74 5.28 -3.74
C ALA A 203 -41.18 5.58 -2.33
N ALA A 204 -40.37 6.64 -2.17
CA ALA A 204 -39.85 7.14 -0.90
C ALA A 204 -40.73 8.22 -0.25
N LEU A 205 -41.79 8.70 -0.95
CA LEU A 205 -42.77 9.59 -0.34
C LEU A 205 -43.72 8.76 0.55
N PRO A 206 -44.11 9.27 1.73
CA PRO A 206 -45.11 8.60 2.54
C PRO A 206 -46.37 8.39 1.70
N ARG A 207 -46.83 7.14 1.58
CA ARG A 207 -48.13 6.81 0.96
C ARG A 207 -49.18 7.74 1.57
N LYS A 208 -50.05 8.32 0.73
CA LYS A 208 -51.22 9.05 1.19
C LYS A 208 -52.00 8.09 2.12
N THR A 209 -52.07 8.42 3.40
CA THR A 209 -52.73 7.57 4.38
C THR A 209 -54.17 8.06 4.48
N ASP A 210 -55.07 7.33 3.83
CA ASP A 210 -56.49 7.72 3.80
C ASP A 210 -57.21 7.38 5.11
N THR A 211 -56.54 6.64 6.01
CA THR A 211 -57.06 6.24 7.32
C THR A 211 -56.07 6.53 8.45
N TRP A 212 -56.61 6.84 9.63
CA TRP A 212 -55.84 7.11 10.85
C TRP A 212 -54.93 5.94 11.26
N ALA A 213 -55.38 4.69 11.04
CA ALA A 213 -54.60 3.48 11.30
C ALA A 213 -53.36 3.35 10.39
N GLN A 214 -53.48 3.76 9.11
CA GLN A 214 -52.35 3.79 8.18
C GLN A 214 -51.37 4.92 8.53
N ALA A 215 -51.85 6.08 8.99
CA ALA A 215 -51.01 7.20 9.43
C ALA A 215 -50.15 6.83 10.65
N VAL A 216 -50.74 6.15 11.64
CA VAL A 216 -50.02 5.65 12.82
C VAL A 216 -49.01 4.57 12.42
N SER A 217 -49.39 3.61 11.55
CA SER A 217 -48.47 2.57 11.07
C SER A 217 -47.31 3.12 10.22
N ALA A 218 -47.56 4.14 9.39
CA ALA A 218 -46.53 4.78 8.57
C ALA A 218 -45.54 5.62 9.41
N THR A 219 -46.00 6.22 10.50
CA THR A 219 -45.16 6.97 11.45
C THR A 219 -44.21 6.03 12.21
N VAL A 220 -44.64 4.80 12.49
CA VAL A 220 -43.82 3.76 13.13
C VAL A 220 -42.87 3.08 12.13
N ALA A 221 -43.27 2.93 10.85
CA ALA A 221 -42.49 2.23 9.83
C ALA A 221 -41.46 3.10 9.07
N SER A 222 -41.67 4.41 8.93
CA SER A 222 -40.81 5.31 8.13
C SER A 222 -40.25 6.46 8.97
N SER A 223 -39.32 6.15 9.88
CA SER A 223 -38.52 7.21 10.50
C SER A 223 -37.61 7.83 9.43
N LYS A 224 -37.79 9.11 9.10
CA LYS A 224 -36.86 9.88 8.25
C LYS A 224 -35.39 9.70 8.69
N THR A 225 -35.16 9.46 9.98
CA THR A 225 -33.85 9.16 10.55
C THR A 225 -33.27 7.84 10.04
N ALA A 226 -34.08 6.80 9.79
CA ALA A 226 -33.62 5.54 9.20
C ALA A 226 -33.20 5.74 7.74
N ALA A 227 -34.00 6.43 6.93
CA ALA A 227 -33.67 6.76 5.54
C ALA A 227 -32.42 7.65 5.42
N ILE A 228 -32.26 8.66 6.29
CA ILE A 228 -31.06 9.50 6.34
C ILE A 228 -29.82 8.70 6.78
N LYS A 229 -29.97 7.79 7.75
CA LYS A 229 -28.88 6.93 8.22
C LYS A 229 -28.47 5.90 7.17
N GLU A 230 -29.42 5.40 6.39
CA GLU A 230 -29.19 4.50 5.26
C GLU A 230 -28.49 5.21 4.10
N ALA A 231 -28.95 6.41 3.72
CA ALA A 231 -28.29 7.28 2.75
C ALA A 231 -26.87 7.71 3.20
N ALA A 232 -26.67 8.04 4.48
CA ALA A 232 -25.36 8.34 5.04
C ALA A 232 -24.43 7.10 5.05
N SER A 233 -25.00 5.90 5.23
CA SER A 233 -24.25 4.65 5.07
C SER A 233 -23.96 4.28 3.61
N ALA A 234 -24.65 4.95 2.67
CA ALA A 234 -24.57 4.67 1.24
C ALA A 234 -23.29 5.20 0.57
N ILE A 235 -22.56 6.12 1.22
CA ILE A 235 -21.25 6.60 0.77
C ILE A 235 -20.30 6.47 1.96
N ARG A 236 -19.72 5.27 2.11
CA ARG A 236 -18.73 5.03 3.15
C ARG A 236 -17.40 5.64 2.73
N PRO A 237 -16.72 6.38 3.61
CA PRO A 237 -15.36 6.82 3.34
C PRO A 237 -14.46 5.61 3.05
N SER A 238 -13.63 5.71 2.02
CA SER A 238 -12.65 4.68 1.67
C SER A 238 -11.32 4.92 2.38
N LEU A 239 -10.64 3.84 2.72
CA LEU A 239 -9.31 3.82 3.33
C LEU A 239 -8.67 2.44 3.14
N GLY A 240 -7.35 2.41 3.01
CA GLY A 240 -6.56 1.19 2.92
C GLY A 240 -5.51 1.24 1.82
N ALA A 241 -4.42 0.50 2.04
CA ALA A 241 -3.35 0.31 1.07
C ALA A 241 -3.75 -0.66 -0.07
N SER A 242 -4.93 -1.26 0.00
CA SER A 242 -5.32 -2.40 -0.83
C SER A 242 -5.25 -2.10 -2.33
N GLY A 243 -5.61 -0.89 -2.78
CA GLY A 243 -5.43 -0.49 -4.18
C GLY A 243 -3.98 -0.56 -4.67
N ALA A 244 -3.04 -0.04 -3.88
CA ALA A 244 -1.63 -0.11 -4.19
C ALA A 244 -1.10 -1.57 -4.14
N ILE A 245 -1.61 -2.37 -3.21
CA ILE A 245 -1.30 -3.80 -3.12
C ILE A 245 -1.85 -4.56 -4.34
N TYR A 246 -3.06 -4.25 -4.82
CA TYR A 246 -3.61 -4.83 -6.04
C TYR A 246 -2.70 -4.54 -7.25
N ALA A 247 -2.10 -3.35 -7.32
CA ALA A 247 -1.08 -3.07 -8.33
C ALA A 247 0.17 -3.94 -8.16
N CYS A 248 0.70 -4.09 -6.93
CA CYS A 248 1.84 -4.99 -6.65
C CYS A 248 1.54 -6.44 -7.06
N VAL A 249 0.37 -6.95 -6.66
CA VAL A 249 -0.12 -8.30 -6.96
C VAL A 249 -0.22 -8.51 -8.47
N THR A 250 -0.79 -7.54 -9.18
CA THR A 250 -0.98 -7.62 -10.63
C THR A 250 0.35 -7.58 -11.39
N VAL A 251 1.24 -6.65 -11.03
CA VAL A 251 2.60 -6.60 -11.60
C VAL A 251 3.36 -7.90 -11.34
N THR A 252 3.23 -8.47 -10.13
CA THR A 252 3.89 -9.73 -9.77
C THR A 252 3.36 -10.89 -10.61
N ALA A 253 2.04 -10.99 -10.81
CA ALA A 253 1.43 -12.04 -11.62
C ALA A 253 1.82 -11.96 -13.10
N LEU A 254 2.03 -10.75 -13.63
CA LEU A 254 2.50 -10.53 -14.99
C LEU A 254 4.00 -10.80 -15.14
N ALA A 255 4.81 -10.37 -14.16
CA ALA A 255 6.26 -10.50 -14.19
C ALA A 255 6.76 -11.92 -13.89
N PHE A 256 6.01 -12.69 -13.10
CA PHE A 256 6.39 -14.03 -12.64
C PHE A 256 5.21 -15.02 -12.78
N PRO A 257 4.74 -15.31 -14.01
CA PRO A 257 3.51 -16.07 -14.25
C PRO A 257 3.54 -17.49 -13.68
N GLU A 258 4.73 -18.10 -13.63
CA GLU A 258 4.96 -19.46 -13.10
C GLU A 258 5.03 -19.51 -11.56
N SER A 259 4.98 -18.37 -10.88
CA SER A 259 5.00 -18.34 -9.41
C SER A 259 3.73 -18.95 -8.83
N GLN A 260 3.89 -19.75 -7.79
CA GLN A 260 2.77 -20.28 -7.02
C GLN A 260 2.59 -19.48 -5.73
N VAL A 261 1.33 -19.26 -5.36
CA VAL A 261 0.95 -18.61 -4.11
C VAL A 261 0.14 -19.59 -3.27
N ALA A 262 0.44 -19.64 -1.98
CA ALA A 262 -0.38 -20.36 -0.99
C ALA A 262 -0.91 -19.33 0.00
N LEU A 263 -2.18 -19.44 0.36
CA LEU A 263 -2.72 -18.66 1.46
C LEU A 263 -2.19 -19.25 2.76
N PHE A 264 -1.71 -18.38 3.65
CA PHE A 264 -1.38 -18.78 5.02
C PHE A 264 -2.65 -19.01 5.85
N ILE A 265 -3.72 -18.24 5.58
CA ILE A 265 -4.98 -18.30 6.33
C ILE A 265 -6.19 -18.13 5.38
N PRO A 266 -7.07 -19.15 5.26
CA PRO A 266 -6.84 -20.55 5.64
C PRO A 266 -5.70 -21.16 4.80
N PRO A 267 -4.94 -22.14 5.31
CA PRO A 267 -3.91 -22.83 4.53
C PRO A 267 -4.47 -23.44 3.25
N THR A 268 -3.87 -23.12 2.09
CA THR A 268 -4.23 -23.73 0.81
C THR A 268 -3.05 -24.43 0.17
N TYR A 269 -3.34 -25.38 -0.73
CA TYR A 269 -2.32 -25.86 -1.66
C TYR A 269 -1.81 -24.69 -2.53
N PRO A 270 -0.52 -24.70 -2.92
CA PRO A 270 0.02 -23.71 -3.83
C PRO A 270 -0.78 -23.69 -5.14
N ILE A 271 -1.33 -22.53 -5.48
CA ILE A 271 -2.04 -22.30 -6.74
C ILE A 271 -1.21 -21.34 -7.61
N PRO A 272 -1.24 -21.44 -8.95
CA PRO A 272 -0.55 -20.48 -9.79
C PRO A 272 -1.09 -19.07 -9.53
N ILE A 273 -0.18 -18.09 -9.45
CA ILE A 273 -0.50 -16.72 -9.05
C ILE A 273 -1.57 -16.11 -9.95
N GLN A 274 -1.57 -16.42 -11.25
CA GLN A 274 -2.55 -15.92 -12.20
C GLN A 274 -3.99 -16.31 -11.83
N TRP A 275 -4.21 -17.55 -11.37
CA TRP A 275 -5.52 -17.99 -10.88
C TRP A 275 -5.92 -17.28 -9.59
N GLY A 276 -4.98 -17.07 -8.67
CA GLY A 276 -5.22 -16.31 -7.45
C GLY A 276 -5.63 -14.87 -7.73
N VAL A 277 -4.88 -14.18 -8.59
CA VAL A 277 -5.18 -12.80 -9.00
C VAL A 277 -6.48 -12.71 -9.79
N GLY A 278 -6.70 -13.61 -10.74
CA GLY A 278 -7.95 -13.68 -11.50
C GLY A 278 -9.17 -13.91 -10.59
N GLY A 279 -9.05 -14.80 -9.60
CA GLY A 279 -10.08 -15.04 -8.60
C GLY A 279 -10.38 -13.82 -7.73
N LEU A 280 -9.36 -13.07 -7.29
CA LEU A 280 -9.53 -11.82 -6.55
C LEU A 280 -10.29 -10.77 -7.38
N MET A 281 -9.88 -10.55 -8.63
CA MET A 281 -10.57 -9.62 -9.54
C MET A 281 -12.02 -10.06 -9.83
N MET A 282 -12.26 -11.36 -9.98
CA MET A 282 -13.60 -11.91 -10.17
C MET A 282 -14.48 -11.68 -8.93
N LEU A 283 -13.93 -11.83 -7.73
CA LEU A 283 -14.64 -11.55 -6.49
C LEU A 283 -15.04 -10.07 -6.40
N ASP A 284 -14.17 -9.15 -6.83
CA ASP A 284 -14.51 -7.72 -6.90
C ASP A 284 -15.61 -7.45 -7.93
N MET A 285 -15.56 -8.10 -9.11
CA MET A 285 -16.64 -8.02 -10.11
C MET A 285 -17.97 -8.49 -9.53
N ILE A 286 -17.99 -9.67 -8.89
CA ILE A 286 -19.18 -10.21 -8.24
C ILE A 286 -19.66 -9.28 -7.14
N GLY A 287 -18.74 -8.73 -6.34
CA GLY A 287 -19.04 -7.77 -5.29
C GLY A 287 -19.69 -6.49 -5.83
N ILE A 288 -19.24 -5.99 -6.98
CA ILE A 288 -19.87 -4.86 -7.67
C ILE A 288 -21.29 -5.21 -8.15
N VAL A 289 -21.43 -6.34 -8.84
CA VAL A 289 -22.73 -6.78 -9.38
C VAL A 289 -23.74 -7.06 -8.28
N ARG A 290 -23.31 -7.64 -7.15
CA ARG A 290 -24.14 -7.93 -5.97
C ARG A 290 -24.28 -6.77 -5.00
N GLY A 291 -23.64 -5.62 -5.27
CA GLY A 291 -23.72 -4.46 -4.40
C GLY A 291 -23.06 -4.64 -3.03
N TRP A 292 -22.05 -5.50 -2.90
CA TRP A 292 -21.29 -5.67 -1.67
C TRP A 292 -20.54 -4.39 -1.28
N ARG A 293 -20.52 -4.10 0.03
CA ARG A 293 -20.04 -2.83 0.60
C ARG A 293 -18.94 -3.02 1.64
N MET A 294 -18.49 -4.26 1.84
CA MET A 294 -17.46 -4.59 2.82
C MET A 294 -16.07 -4.09 2.38
N PHE A 295 -15.85 -4.07 1.06
CA PHE A 295 -14.60 -3.69 0.39
C PHE A 295 -14.84 -2.57 -0.62
N ASP A 296 -13.79 -1.82 -0.93
CA ASP A 296 -13.80 -0.85 -2.02
C ASP A 296 -13.40 -1.54 -3.33
N HIS A 297 -14.34 -2.28 -3.90
CA HIS A 297 -14.13 -3.08 -5.12
C HIS A 297 -13.61 -2.23 -6.29
N TRP A 298 -14.06 -0.97 -6.42
CA TRP A 298 -13.61 -0.09 -7.51
C TRP A 298 -12.17 0.40 -7.29
N ALA A 299 -11.77 0.64 -6.04
CA ALA A 299 -10.37 0.92 -5.71
C ALA A 299 -9.47 -0.27 -6.08
N HIS A 300 -9.84 -1.49 -5.69
CA HIS A 300 -9.07 -2.70 -6.00
C HIS A 300 -8.83 -2.87 -7.51
N LEU A 301 -9.89 -2.73 -8.32
CA LEU A 301 -9.82 -2.82 -9.77
C LEU A 301 -9.06 -1.66 -10.41
N GLY A 302 -9.16 -0.45 -9.84
CA GLY A 302 -8.33 0.69 -10.22
C GLY A 302 -6.85 0.38 -10.00
N GLY A 303 -6.50 -0.20 -8.85
CA GLY A 303 -5.17 -0.68 -8.53
C GLY A 303 -4.66 -1.75 -9.49
N ALA A 304 -5.49 -2.76 -9.79
CA ALA A 304 -5.19 -3.79 -10.78
C ALA A 304 -4.91 -3.19 -12.17
N THR A 305 -5.78 -2.29 -12.62
CA THR A 305 -5.63 -1.58 -13.89
C THR A 305 -4.32 -0.80 -13.93
N PHE A 306 -4.01 -0.06 -12.85
CA PHE A 306 -2.73 0.63 -12.74
C PHE A 306 -1.55 -0.33 -12.81
N GLY A 307 -1.63 -1.49 -12.15
CA GLY A 307 -0.59 -2.52 -12.22
C GLY A 307 -0.34 -3.02 -13.63
N ILE A 308 -1.39 -3.26 -14.42
CA ILE A 308 -1.26 -3.65 -15.85
C ILE A 308 -0.58 -2.53 -16.64
N LEU A 309 -1.04 -1.29 -16.49
CA LEU A 309 -0.45 -0.14 -17.19
C LEU A 309 1.01 0.06 -16.80
N TYR A 310 1.33 -0.06 -15.52
CA TYR A 310 2.69 0.11 -15.02
C TYR A 310 3.61 -1.01 -15.47
N TYR A 311 3.14 -2.26 -15.52
CA TYR A 311 3.93 -3.37 -16.07
C TYR A 311 4.38 -3.08 -17.51
N ASN A 312 3.48 -2.56 -18.34
CA ASN A 312 3.76 -2.30 -19.76
C ASN A 312 4.58 -1.01 -20.01
N TYR A 313 4.33 0.06 -19.25
CA TYR A 313 4.87 1.40 -19.56
C TYR A 313 5.68 2.03 -18.42
N GLY A 314 5.48 1.59 -17.18
CA GLY A 314 6.02 2.20 -15.96
C GLY A 314 7.54 2.24 -15.92
N PRO A 315 8.26 1.12 -16.06
CA PRO A 315 9.72 1.11 -16.06
C PRO A 315 10.33 2.01 -17.16
N ALA A 316 9.76 1.98 -18.37
CA ALA A 316 10.22 2.84 -19.46
C ALA A 316 10.04 4.34 -19.12
N PHE A 317 8.89 4.70 -18.55
CA PHE A 317 8.60 6.05 -18.08
C PHE A 317 9.52 6.50 -16.93
N TRP A 318 9.79 5.61 -15.96
CA TRP A 318 10.73 5.86 -14.87
C TRP A 318 12.13 6.16 -15.41
N HIS A 319 12.62 5.32 -16.31
CA HIS A 319 13.92 5.49 -16.96
C HIS A 319 14.01 6.79 -17.76
N TRP A 320 12.96 7.11 -18.53
CA TRP A 320 12.88 8.37 -19.25
C TRP A 320 12.95 9.57 -18.30
N SER A 321 12.13 9.58 -17.24
CA SER A 321 12.09 10.65 -16.24
C SER A 321 13.46 10.88 -15.60
N ARG A 322 14.17 9.81 -15.22
CA ARG A 322 15.50 9.90 -14.61
C ARG A 322 16.54 10.46 -15.58
N ARG A 323 16.51 10.03 -16.85
CA ARG A 323 17.46 10.53 -17.86
C ARG A 323 17.27 12.03 -18.10
N SER A 324 16.03 12.48 -18.25
CA SER A 324 15.71 13.90 -18.46
C SER A 324 16.26 14.78 -17.33
N LEU A 325 16.07 14.35 -16.07
CA LEU A 325 16.61 15.08 -14.91
C LEU A 325 18.16 15.11 -14.87
N GLN A 326 18.81 14.04 -15.33
CA GLN A 326 20.27 14.01 -15.41
C GLN A 326 20.81 14.93 -16.52
N THR A 327 20.14 14.98 -17.67
CA THR A 327 20.53 15.88 -18.76
C THR A 327 20.40 17.34 -18.35
N ASP A 328 19.32 17.70 -17.65
CA ASP A 328 19.10 19.08 -17.21
C ASP A 328 20.13 19.50 -16.17
N ASN A 329 20.47 18.62 -15.22
CA ASN A 329 21.52 18.87 -14.24
C ASN A 329 22.91 19.04 -14.88
N LYS A 330 23.20 18.34 -15.98
CA LYS A 330 24.46 18.52 -16.71
C LYS A 330 24.50 19.87 -17.42
N LYS A 331 23.40 20.26 -18.08
CA LYS A 331 23.26 21.57 -18.75
C LYS A 331 23.34 22.74 -17.76
N ALA A 332 22.79 22.59 -16.57
CA ALA A 332 22.84 23.64 -15.54
C ALA A 332 24.24 23.82 -14.92
N LYS A 333 25.15 22.86 -15.11
CA LYS A 333 26.53 22.88 -14.60
C LYS A 333 27.57 23.22 -15.67
N SER A 334 27.16 23.35 -16.93
CA SER A 334 28.00 23.75 -18.08
C SER A 334 27.80 25.21 -18.42
#